data_AF-A0A2X4XPV0-F1
#
_entry.id   AF-A0A2X4XPV0-F1
#
_cell.length_a   1.000
_cell.length_b   1.000
_cell.length_c   1.000
_cell.angle_alpha   90.00
_cell.angle_beta   90.00
_cell.angle_gamma   90.00
#
_symmetry.space_group_name_H-M   'P 1'
#
loop_
_entity.id
_entity.type
_entity.pdbx_description
1 polymer ?
#
loop_
_entity_poly.entity_id
_entity_poly.type
_entity_poly.pdbx_seq_one_letter_code
_entity_poly.pdbx_strand_id
1 'polypeptide(L)'
;MSGPNFLGTQRILTEEQHPLTWRLRADHQPVWLDEYRSKNGYVGAERALKGMAPDEIVSTVKDSGLSGRGGAGFSTGLKWSLMPKDESMNVRYILCNADEMEPGTYKDRLLMEQLPHLLVEGMLIGGFALKAYRGYIFLRGEYIEAAENLRRAIEEAKQAGFLGKTFLAAALTLSCLSTPAPVATSVVKKPR
;
A
#
# COMPACT_ATOMS: atom_id res chain seq x y z
N MET A 1 38.23 26.78 -6.32
CA MET A 1 38.57 25.38 -6.65
C MET A 1 38.83 24.64 -5.36
N SER A 2 37.90 23.77 -4.99
CA SER A 2 38.09 22.68 -4.01
C SER A 2 36.81 21.85 -4.10
N GLY A 3 36.83 20.86 -5.00
CA GLY A 3 35.70 19.95 -5.22
C GLY A 3 35.49 19.02 -4.02
N PRO A 4 34.31 18.39 -3.90
CA PRO A 4 34.06 17.46 -2.81
C PRO A 4 34.87 16.17 -3.00
N ASN A 5 35.62 15.82 -1.96
CA ASN A 5 36.38 14.59 -1.84
C ASN A 5 35.47 13.36 -1.94
N PHE A 6 35.71 12.53 -2.95
CA PHE A 6 35.20 11.17 -3.06
C PHE A 6 36.10 10.22 -2.26
N LEU A 7 35.77 9.94 -1.00
CA LEU A 7 36.31 8.81 -0.25
C LEU A 7 35.16 8.10 0.49
N GLY A 8 35.09 6.78 0.28
CA GLY A 8 33.92 5.95 0.54
C GLY A 8 33.56 5.81 2.01
N THR A 9 32.50 6.50 2.41
CA THR A 9 31.79 6.26 3.67
C THR A 9 30.47 5.59 3.31
N GLN A 10 30.20 4.39 3.84
CA GLN A 10 28.87 3.79 3.70
C GLN A 10 27.84 4.82 4.16
N ARG A 11 26.97 5.25 3.25
CA ARG A 11 25.86 6.16 3.58
C ARG A 11 24.96 5.40 4.54
N ILE A 12 25.03 5.71 5.84
CA ILE A 12 24.03 5.24 6.80
C ILE A 12 22.73 5.93 6.39
N LEU A 13 21.85 5.18 5.73
CA LEU A 13 20.53 5.68 5.37
C LEU A 13 19.78 5.92 6.68
N THR A 14 19.28 7.14 6.86
CA THR A 14 18.32 7.43 7.94
C THR A 14 16.97 6.78 7.63
N GLU A 15 16.06 6.68 8.60
CA GLU A 15 14.70 6.16 8.36
C GLU A 15 13.98 6.91 7.21
N GLU A 16 14.32 8.19 7.02
CA GLU A 16 13.82 9.06 5.94
C GLU A 16 14.44 8.78 4.56
N GLN A 17 15.53 8.01 4.51
CA GLN A 17 16.29 7.67 3.31
C GLN A 17 16.14 6.21 2.90
N HIS A 18 15.36 5.42 3.65
CA HIS A 18 15.12 4.04 3.33
C HIS A 18 14.16 3.89 2.13
N PRO A 19 14.57 3.22 1.03
CA PRO A 19 13.64 2.89 -0.04
C PRO A 19 12.56 1.92 0.49
N LEU A 20 11.40 1.84 -0.17
CA LEU A 20 10.32 0.92 0.24
C LEU A 20 10.77 -0.55 0.32
N THR A 21 11.84 -0.90 -0.38
CA THR A 21 12.45 -2.23 -0.44
C THR A 21 13.44 -2.53 0.69
N TRP A 22 13.73 -1.59 1.60
CA TRP A 22 14.77 -1.79 2.62
C TRP A 22 14.48 -2.95 3.59
N ARG A 23 13.20 -3.31 3.76
CA ARG A 23 12.77 -4.41 4.62
C ARG A 23 12.84 -5.79 3.95
N LEU A 24 13.09 -5.85 2.64
CA LEU A 24 13.12 -7.10 1.89
C LEU A 24 14.16 -8.08 2.46
N ARG A 25 13.84 -9.36 2.35
CA ARG A 25 14.75 -10.43 2.72
C ARG A 25 15.61 -10.82 1.53
N ALA A 26 16.85 -11.23 1.80
CA ALA A 26 17.77 -11.68 0.77
C ALA A 26 17.36 -13.03 0.13
N ASP A 27 16.54 -13.82 0.83
CA ASP A 27 16.02 -15.10 0.34
C ASP A 27 14.69 -14.97 -0.43
N HIS A 28 14.25 -13.72 -0.69
CA HIS A 28 13.01 -13.39 -1.38
C HIS A 28 11.73 -13.93 -0.71
N GLN A 29 11.82 -14.42 0.53
CA GLN A 29 10.63 -14.81 1.28
C GLN A 29 9.85 -13.57 1.74
N PRO A 30 8.54 -13.68 1.93
CA PRO A 30 7.75 -12.56 2.43
C PRO A 30 8.09 -12.21 3.87
N VAL A 31 8.05 -10.92 4.18
CA VAL A 31 8.16 -10.39 5.54
C VAL A 31 6.77 -10.37 6.16
N TRP A 32 6.52 -11.34 7.04
CA TRP A 32 5.26 -11.49 7.77
C TRP A 32 5.16 -10.56 8.98
N LEU A 33 3.98 -10.49 9.59
CA LEU A 33 3.63 -9.48 10.61
C LEU A 33 4.70 -9.25 11.69
N ASP A 34 5.18 -10.31 12.36
CA ASP A 34 6.12 -10.16 13.49
C ASP A 34 7.45 -9.56 13.04
N GLU A 35 7.98 -10.04 11.91
CA GLU A 35 9.21 -9.50 11.32
C GLU A 35 8.99 -8.05 10.84
N TYR A 36 7.84 -7.76 10.22
CA TYR A 36 7.48 -6.41 9.79
C TYR A 36 7.47 -5.45 10.97
N ARG A 37 6.85 -5.83 12.10
CA ARG A 37 6.83 -5.04 13.36
C ARG A 37 8.23 -4.87 13.95
N SER A 38 9.06 -5.92 13.95
CA SER A 38 10.45 -5.83 14.43
C SER A 38 11.30 -4.83 13.63
N LYS A 39 10.90 -4.54 12.38
CA LYS A 39 11.52 -3.55 11.47
C LYS A 39 10.75 -2.22 11.46
N ASN A 40 10.16 -1.82 12.58
CA ASN A 40 9.38 -0.58 12.74
C ASN A 40 8.11 -0.50 11.85
N GLY A 41 7.56 -1.64 11.43
CA GLY A 41 6.27 -1.70 10.75
C GLY A 41 5.10 -1.36 11.67
N TYR A 42 4.04 -0.77 11.13
CA TYR A 42 2.87 -0.24 11.86
C TYR A 42 3.12 0.95 12.79
N VAL A 43 4.36 1.37 13.04
CA VAL A 43 4.67 2.57 13.83
C VAL A 43 4.04 3.82 13.20
N GLY A 44 4.04 3.92 11.87
CA GLY A 44 3.40 5.01 11.14
C GLY A 44 1.89 5.01 11.31
N ALA A 45 1.26 3.83 11.20
CA ALA A 45 -0.16 3.68 11.47
C ALA A 45 -0.51 4.02 12.92
N GLU A 46 0.25 3.56 13.90
CA GLU A 46 -0.01 3.89 15.31
C GLU A 46 0.04 5.39 15.58
N ARG A 47 1.03 6.09 15.03
CA ARG A 47 1.14 7.56 15.13
C ARG A 47 -0.08 8.24 14.50
N ALA A 48 -0.44 7.83 13.29
CA ALA A 48 -1.56 8.41 12.55
C ALA A 48 -2.89 8.20 13.30
N LEU A 49 -3.17 6.98 13.73
CA LEU A 49 -4.48 6.61 14.30
C LEU A 49 -4.67 7.09 15.73
N LYS A 50 -3.59 7.16 16.54
CA LYS A 50 -3.68 7.56 17.96
C LYS A 50 -3.43 9.05 18.19
N GLY A 51 -2.73 9.72 17.28
CA GLY A 51 -2.14 11.03 17.55
C GLY A 51 -2.38 12.11 16.50
N MET A 52 -3.12 11.83 15.42
CA MET A 52 -3.36 12.80 14.34
C MET A 52 -4.83 12.85 13.96
N ALA A 53 -5.33 14.04 13.67
CA ALA A 53 -6.60 14.21 12.97
C ALA A 53 -6.44 13.81 11.48
N PRO A 54 -7.49 13.29 10.83
CA PRO A 54 -7.45 12.92 9.41
C PRO A 54 -6.92 14.04 8.49
N ASP A 55 -7.35 15.28 8.74
CA ASP A 55 -6.93 16.45 7.96
C ASP A 55 -5.43 16.76 8.12
N GLU A 56 -4.83 16.48 9.29
CA GLU A 56 -3.39 16.64 9.51
C GLU A 56 -2.58 15.63 8.71
N ILE A 57 -3.10 14.41 8.54
CA ILE A 57 -2.47 13.38 7.69
C ILE A 57 -2.53 13.80 6.23
N VAL A 58 -3.68 14.32 5.77
CA VAL A 58 -3.82 14.87 4.41
C VAL A 58 -2.83 16.00 4.16
N SER A 59 -2.67 16.94 5.12
CA SER A 59 -1.67 18.01 5.02
C SER A 59 -0.26 17.43 4.95
N THR A 60 0.09 16.50 5.83
CA THR A 60 1.41 15.85 5.85
C THR A 60 1.75 15.21 4.50
N VAL A 61 0.80 14.50 3.90
CA VAL A 61 0.99 13.89 2.57
C VAL A 61 1.12 14.95 1.47
N LYS A 62 0.38 16.07 1.57
CA LYS A 62 0.51 17.19 0.64
C LYS A 62 1.88 17.85 0.73
N ASP A 63 2.35 18.12 1.94
CA ASP A 63 3.62 18.79 2.22
C ASP A 63 4.82 17.91 1.87
N SER A 64 4.65 16.57 1.88
CA SER A 64 5.68 15.63 1.42
C SER A 64 5.98 15.69 -0.08
N GLY A 65 5.10 16.31 -0.88
CA GLY A 65 5.24 16.33 -2.34
C GLY A 65 5.02 14.96 -3.00
N LEU A 66 4.35 14.00 -2.34
CA LEU A 66 4.12 12.67 -2.87
C LEU A 66 3.30 12.70 -4.17
N SER A 67 3.95 12.40 -5.29
CA SER A 67 3.29 12.21 -6.58
C SER A 67 2.80 10.77 -6.79
N GLY A 68 1.70 10.62 -7.52
CA GLY A 68 1.13 9.33 -7.88
C GLY A 68 2.10 8.46 -8.68
N ARG A 69 2.30 7.22 -8.22
CA ARG A 69 3.28 6.27 -8.78
C ARG A 69 2.74 5.33 -9.86
N GLY A 70 1.47 5.49 -10.24
CA GLY A 70 0.83 4.75 -11.34
C GLY A 70 1.02 5.35 -12.75
N GLY A 71 1.96 6.28 -12.93
CA GLY A 71 2.30 6.87 -14.22
C GLY A 71 1.81 8.31 -14.44
N ALA A 72 0.68 8.72 -13.87
CA ALA A 72 0.10 10.06 -14.08
C ALA A 72 0.81 11.20 -13.33
N GLY A 73 1.59 10.89 -12.28
CA GLY A 73 2.38 11.90 -11.54
C GLY A 73 1.59 12.95 -10.76
N PHE A 74 0.26 12.85 -10.65
CA PHE A 74 -0.57 13.82 -9.93
C PHE A 74 -0.26 13.86 -8.43
N SER A 75 -0.32 15.04 -7.79
CA SER A 75 -0.08 15.19 -6.34
C SER A 75 -1.11 14.41 -5.52
N THR A 76 -0.64 13.45 -4.73
CA THR A 76 -1.49 12.60 -3.89
C THR A 76 -2.19 13.41 -2.81
N GLY A 77 -1.49 14.30 -2.13
CA GLY A 77 -2.08 15.14 -1.10
C GLY A 77 -3.09 16.14 -1.65
N LEU A 78 -2.83 16.71 -2.84
CA LEU A 78 -3.84 17.54 -3.52
C LEU A 78 -5.09 16.71 -3.84
N LYS A 79 -4.93 15.51 -4.41
CA LYS A 79 -6.05 14.60 -4.71
C LYS A 79 -6.88 14.30 -3.47
N TRP A 80 -6.21 14.03 -2.34
CA TRP A 80 -6.88 13.75 -1.06
C TRP A 80 -7.64 14.98 -0.54
N SER A 81 -7.08 16.18 -0.67
CA SER A 81 -7.73 17.43 -0.24
C SER A 81 -8.99 17.82 -1.04
N LEU A 82 -9.18 17.23 -2.22
CA LEU A 82 -10.38 17.43 -3.05
C LEU A 82 -11.58 16.60 -2.56
N MET A 83 -11.39 15.69 -1.61
CA MET A 83 -12.48 14.93 -1.05
C MET A 83 -13.44 15.85 -0.28
N PRO A 84 -14.78 15.68 -0.42
CA PRO A 84 -15.75 16.50 0.30
C PRO A 84 -15.49 16.46 1.81
N LYS A 85 -15.65 17.60 2.50
CA LYS A 85 -15.57 17.65 3.97
C LYS A 85 -16.84 17.17 4.66
N ASP A 86 -17.98 17.31 3.98
CA ASP A 86 -19.27 16.84 4.48
C ASP A 86 -19.35 15.31 4.46
N GLU A 87 -19.69 14.76 5.63
CA GLU A 87 -19.79 13.33 5.89
C GLU A 87 -21.24 12.85 6.00
N SER A 88 -22.22 13.76 6.00
CA SER A 88 -23.63 13.48 6.25
C SER A 88 -24.27 12.50 5.26
N MET A 89 -23.67 12.32 4.08
CA MET A 89 -24.27 11.58 2.96
C MET A 89 -23.36 10.52 2.32
N ASN A 90 -22.11 10.37 2.74
CA ASN A 90 -21.11 9.68 1.90
C ASN A 90 -20.43 8.49 2.59
N VAL A 91 -20.83 7.27 2.18
CA VAL A 91 -20.00 6.07 2.39
C VAL A 91 -18.75 6.19 1.52
N ARG A 92 -17.58 6.24 2.16
CA ARG A 92 -16.29 6.40 1.48
C ARG A 92 -15.57 5.07 1.33
N TYR A 93 -14.96 4.91 0.17
CA TYR A 93 -14.17 3.74 -0.19
C TYR A 93 -12.74 4.17 -0.53
N ILE A 94 -11.76 3.34 -0.15
CA ILE A 94 -10.38 3.46 -0.63
C ILE A 94 -10.05 2.30 -1.56
N LEU A 95 -9.53 2.61 -2.74
CA LEU A 95 -9.19 1.61 -3.76
C LEU A 95 -7.69 1.63 -4.01
N CYS A 96 -7.03 0.50 -3.79
CA CYS A 96 -5.69 0.26 -4.30
C CYS A 96 -5.80 -0.34 -5.70
N ASN A 97 -5.31 0.41 -6.70
CA ASN A 97 -5.14 -0.12 -8.05
C ASN A 97 -3.83 -0.91 -8.10
N ALA A 98 -3.92 -2.23 -8.03
CA ALA A 98 -2.81 -3.16 -8.15
C ALA A 98 -2.81 -3.90 -9.52
N ASP A 99 -3.46 -3.30 -10.52
CA ASP A 99 -3.51 -3.79 -11.89
C ASP A 99 -2.28 -3.35 -12.70
N GLU A 100 -1.13 -3.97 -12.41
CA GLU A 100 0.16 -3.67 -13.05
C GLU A 100 0.22 -4.32 -14.44
N MET A 101 -0.39 -3.65 -15.43
CA MET A 101 -0.57 -4.17 -16.80
C MET A 101 0.51 -3.70 -17.81
N GLU A 102 1.25 -2.64 -17.49
CA GLU A 102 2.26 -2.08 -18.39
C GLU A 102 3.43 -3.05 -18.62
N PRO A 103 3.77 -3.38 -19.88
CA PRO A 103 4.89 -4.28 -20.19
C PRO A 103 6.20 -3.83 -19.53
N GLY A 104 6.92 -4.77 -18.92
CA GLY A 104 8.19 -4.50 -18.24
C GLY A 104 8.07 -3.88 -16.84
N THR A 105 6.84 -3.68 -16.33
CA THR A 105 6.60 -3.17 -14.96
C THR A 105 6.22 -4.32 -14.01
N TYR A 106 6.95 -4.46 -12.90
CA TYR A 106 6.73 -5.53 -11.89
C TYR A 106 7.05 -5.06 -10.46
N LYS A 107 7.12 -3.74 -10.25
CA LYS A 107 7.54 -3.13 -8.98
C LYS A 107 6.48 -3.32 -7.89
N ASP A 108 5.19 -3.26 -8.26
CA ASP A 108 4.10 -3.40 -7.31
C ASP A 108 3.94 -4.86 -6.93
N ARG A 109 4.08 -5.76 -7.92
CA ARG A 109 4.14 -7.21 -7.69
C ARG A 109 5.15 -7.59 -6.62
N LEU A 110 6.38 -7.11 -6.74
CA LEU A 110 7.46 -7.38 -5.78
C LEU A 110 7.06 -6.99 -4.35
N LEU A 111 6.48 -5.80 -4.16
CA LEU A 111 6.07 -5.32 -2.85
C LEU A 111 4.90 -6.14 -2.29
N MET A 112 3.94 -6.55 -3.12
CA MET A 112 2.80 -7.35 -2.66
C MET A 112 3.19 -8.80 -2.34
N GLU A 113 4.13 -9.37 -3.08
CA GLU A 113 4.64 -10.72 -2.80
C GLU A 113 5.53 -10.72 -1.56
N GLN A 114 6.45 -9.75 -1.41
CA GLN A 114 7.49 -9.82 -0.36
C GLN A 114 7.25 -8.90 0.85
N LEU A 115 6.47 -7.83 0.73
CA LEU A 115 6.15 -6.86 1.80
C LEU A 115 4.65 -6.56 1.90
N PRO A 116 3.76 -7.56 1.97
CA PRO A 116 2.32 -7.33 1.90
C PRO A 116 1.79 -6.41 3.02
N HIS A 117 2.38 -6.46 4.22
CA HIS A 117 2.01 -5.56 5.33
C HIS A 117 2.32 -4.09 5.05
N LEU A 118 3.30 -3.77 4.20
CA LEU A 118 3.61 -2.40 3.80
C LEU A 118 2.41 -1.77 3.07
N LEU A 119 1.79 -2.52 2.16
CA LEU A 119 0.59 -2.07 1.47
C LEU A 119 -0.60 -1.95 2.42
N VAL A 120 -0.80 -2.95 3.29
CA VAL A 120 -1.89 -2.95 4.28
C VAL A 120 -1.79 -1.75 5.23
N GLU A 121 -0.60 -1.44 5.74
CA GLU A 121 -0.35 -0.28 6.60
C GLU A 121 -0.66 1.03 5.86
N GLY A 122 -0.18 1.17 4.62
CA GLY A 122 -0.47 2.35 3.79
C GLY A 122 -1.96 2.55 3.53
N MET A 123 -2.68 1.45 3.26
CA MET A 123 -4.14 1.47 3.08
C MET A 123 -4.88 1.82 4.37
N LEU A 124 -4.40 1.36 5.53
CA LEU A 124 -4.95 1.73 6.83
C LEU A 124 -4.84 3.23 7.10
N ILE A 125 -3.64 3.79 6.92
CA ILE A 125 -3.38 5.23 7.10
C ILE A 125 -4.23 6.05 6.11
N GLY A 126 -4.23 5.67 4.83
CA GLY A 126 -5.02 6.36 3.80
C GLY A 126 -6.52 6.25 4.06
N GLY A 127 -7.00 5.09 4.50
CA GLY A 127 -8.40 4.88 4.86
C GLY A 127 -8.82 5.77 6.02
N PHE A 128 -7.99 5.88 7.07
CA PHE A 128 -8.22 6.77 8.19
C PHE A 128 -8.23 8.25 7.77
N ALA A 129 -7.22 8.69 7.01
CA ALA A 129 -7.10 10.06 6.51
C ALA A 129 -8.29 10.49 5.64
N LEU A 130 -8.81 9.56 4.82
CA LEU A 130 -9.92 9.80 3.92
C LEU A 130 -11.28 9.45 4.53
N LYS A 131 -11.32 9.04 5.80
CA LYS A 131 -12.53 8.59 6.51
C LYS A 131 -13.27 7.49 5.76
N ALA A 132 -12.52 6.60 5.11
CA ALA A 132 -13.03 5.44 4.41
C ALA A 132 -13.13 4.23 5.35
N TYR A 133 -14.31 3.61 5.36
CA TYR A 133 -14.61 2.45 6.21
C TYR A 133 -14.49 1.12 5.45
N ARG A 134 -14.35 1.18 4.12
CA ARG A 134 -14.18 0.01 3.26
C ARG A 134 -13.07 0.27 2.27
N GLY A 135 -12.18 -0.70 2.13
CA GLY A 135 -11.12 -0.64 1.15
C GLY A 135 -11.02 -1.91 0.34
N TYR A 136 -10.60 -1.74 -0.91
CA TYR A 136 -10.42 -2.82 -1.87
C TYR A 136 -9.03 -2.74 -2.48
N ILE A 137 -8.38 -3.90 -2.59
CA ILE A 137 -7.20 -4.06 -3.44
C ILE A 137 -7.69 -4.75 -4.71
N PHE A 138 -7.66 -4.03 -5.83
CA PHE A 138 -8.01 -4.58 -7.14
C PHE A 138 -6.73 -5.09 -7.80
N LEU A 139 -6.60 -6.41 -7.87
CA LEU A 139 -5.41 -7.10 -8.32
C LEU A 139 -5.72 -7.90 -9.59
N ARG A 140 -4.77 -7.91 -10.53
CA ARG A 140 -4.88 -8.73 -11.73
C ARG A 140 -4.82 -10.23 -11.41
N GLY A 141 -5.52 -11.03 -12.21
CA GLY A 141 -5.68 -12.47 -11.95
C GLY A 141 -4.41 -13.30 -12.01
N GLU A 142 -3.37 -12.83 -12.70
CA GLU A 142 -2.10 -13.53 -12.86
C GLU A 142 -1.20 -13.43 -11.63
N TYR A 143 -1.46 -12.48 -10.72
CA TYR A 143 -0.65 -12.27 -9.52
C TYR A 143 -1.18 -13.14 -8.37
N ILE A 144 -1.15 -14.46 -8.58
CA ILE A 144 -1.71 -15.45 -7.65
C ILE A 144 -1.02 -15.39 -6.29
N GLU A 145 0.31 -15.40 -6.27
CA GLU A 145 1.12 -15.35 -5.04
C GLU A 145 0.88 -14.03 -4.27
N ALA A 146 0.88 -12.90 -4.96
CA ALA A 146 0.55 -11.61 -4.35
C ALA A 146 -0.85 -11.63 -3.71
N ALA A 147 -1.85 -12.24 -4.38
CA ALA A 147 -3.20 -12.35 -3.85
C ALA A 147 -3.25 -13.18 -2.55
N GLU A 148 -2.53 -14.29 -2.52
CA GLU A 148 -2.42 -15.16 -1.33
C GLU A 148 -1.72 -14.43 -0.18
N ASN A 149 -0.59 -13.78 -0.44
CA ASN A 149 0.19 -13.05 0.56
C ASN A 149 -0.58 -11.85 1.11
N LEU A 150 -1.31 -11.12 0.27
CA LEU A 150 -2.17 -10.02 0.70
C LEU A 150 -3.36 -10.49 1.53
N ARG A 151 -4.03 -11.58 1.14
CA ARG A 151 -5.13 -12.16 1.95
C ARG A 151 -4.63 -12.57 3.32
N ARG A 152 -3.46 -13.22 3.40
CA ARG A 152 -2.82 -13.59 4.65
C ARG A 152 -2.47 -12.36 5.49
N ALA A 153 -1.81 -11.35 4.92
CA ALA A 153 -1.43 -10.15 5.66
C ALA A 153 -2.65 -9.35 6.16
N ILE A 154 -3.74 -9.30 5.39
CA ILE A 154 -5.01 -8.71 5.83
C ILE A 154 -5.56 -9.47 7.04
N GLU A 155 -5.50 -10.80 7.04
CA GLU A 155 -5.96 -11.63 8.15
C GLU A 155 -5.07 -11.47 9.40
N GLU A 156 -3.74 -11.51 9.24
CA GLU A 156 -2.79 -11.23 10.32
C GLU A 156 -3.04 -9.82 10.94
N ALA A 157 -3.29 -8.81 10.10
CA ALA A 157 -3.60 -7.45 10.57
C ALA A 157 -4.96 -7.35 11.29
N LYS A 158 -5.97 -8.12 10.88
CA LYS A 158 -7.26 -8.21 11.60
C LYS A 158 -7.07 -8.86 12.96
N GLN A 159 -6.36 -9.98 13.03
CA GLN A 159 -6.09 -10.71 14.29
C GLN A 159 -5.28 -9.86 15.27
N ALA A 160 -4.35 -9.05 14.78
CA ALA A 160 -3.59 -8.10 15.57
C ALA A 160 -4.37 -6.81 15.95
N GLY A 161 -5.61 -6.66 15.48
CA GLY A 161 -6.50 -5.55 15.82
C GLY A 161 -6.23 -4.24 15.06
N PHE A 162 -5.44 -4.26 13.98
CA PHE A 162 -5.19 -3.10 13.12
C PHE A 162 -6.32 -2.83 12.11
N LEU A 163 -7.08 -3.86 11.74
CA LEU A 163 -8.21 -3.78 10.81
C LEU A 163 -9.50 -4.27 11.47
N GLY A 164 -10.64 -3.74 11.01
CA GLY A 164 -11.95 -4.09 11.53
C GLY A 164 -12.42 -3.22 12.69
N LYS A 165 -13.53 -3.59 13.31
CA LYS A 165 -14.14 -2.81 14.41
C LYS A 165 -13.43 -3.12 15.73
N THR A 166 -12.40 -2.35 16.07
CA THR A 166 -11.77 -2.35 17.40
C THR A 166 -11.60 -0.91 17.90
N PHE A 167 -11.37 -0.74 19.21
CA PHE A 167 -11.27 0.57 19.89
C PHE A 167 -10.13 1.47 19.38
N LEU A 168 -9.10 0.90 18.74
CA LEU A 168 -7.90 1.60 18.26
C LEU A 168 -7.77 1.66 16.73
N ALA A 169 -8.54 0.87 15.99
CA ALA A 169 -8.48 0.83 14.53
C ALA A 169 -9.51 1.77 13.90
N ALA A 170 -9.13 2.39 12.77
CA ALA A 170 -10.13 2.87 11.83
C ALA A 170 -11.06 1.69 11.51
N ALA A 171 -12.38 1.90 11.46
CA ALA A 171 -13.33 0.84 11.10
C ALA A 171 -13.21 0.35 9.63
N LEU A 172 -12.05 0.56 9.01
CA LEU A 172 -11.65 0.09 7.71
C LEU A 172 -11.66 -1.43 7.67
N THR A 173 -12.52 -1.95 6.80
CA THR A 173 -12.46 -3.34 6.36
C THR A 173 -11.75 -3.40 5.02
N LEU A 174 -10.73 -4.27 4.89
CA LEU A 174 -10.02 -4.50 3.64
C LEU A 174 -10.37 -5.86 3.03
N SER A 175 -10.53 -5.86 1.71
CA SER A 175 -10.73 -7.07 0.90
C SER A 175 -9.81 -7.04 -0.33
N CYS A 176 -9.17 -8.17 -0.61
CA CYS A 176 -8.39 -8.36 -1.83
C CYS A 176 -9.26 -9.01 -2.90
N LEU A 177 -9.48 -8.31 -4.02
CA LEU A 177 -10.25 -8.77 -5.16
C LEU A 177 -9.29 -9.09 -6.31
N SER A 178 -9.21 -10.38 -6.67
CA SER A 178 -8.51 -10.83 -7.88
C SER A 178 -9.54 -11.27 -8.90
N THR A 179 -9.48 -10.74 -10.13
CA THR A 179 -10.27 -11.30 -11.23
C THR A 179 -9.70 -12.68 -11.59
N PRO A 180 -10.53 -13.65 -12.01
CA PRO A 180 -9.99 -14.86 -12.63
C PRO A 180 -9.15 -14.46 -13.85
N ALA A 181 -7.95 -15.01 -14.01
CA ALA A 181 -7.20 -14.86 -15.25
C ALA A 181 -8.11 -15.30 -16.42
N PRO A 182 -8.15 -14.57 -17.56
CA PRO A 182 -8.94 -15.01 -18.69
C PRO A 182 -8.46 -16.41 -19.09
N VAL A 183 -9.33 -17.40 -18.94
CA VAL A 183 -9.09 -18.73 -19.49
C VAL A 183 -8.93 -18.51 -20.99
N ALA A 184 -7.78 -18.88 -21.54
CA ALA A 184 -7.57 -18.84 -22.98
C ALA A 184 -8.61 -19.76 -23.63
N THR A 185 -9.75 -19.22 -24.02
CA THR A 185 -10.72 -19.94 -24.84
C THR A 185 -10.03 -20.19 -26.16
N SER A 186 -9.62 -21.43 -26.39
CA SER A 186 -9.23 -21.92 -27.69
C SER A 186 -10.35 -21.58 -28.66
N VAL A 187 -10.12 -20.60 -29.53
CA VAL A 187 -11.02 -20.31 -30.65
C VAL A 187 -10.97 -21.55 -31.53
N VAL A 188 -11.99 -22.41 -31.40
CA VAL A 188 -12.24 -23.49 -32.34
C VAL A 188 -12.50 -22.81 -33.67
N LYS A 189 -11.48 -22.76 -34.55
CA LYS A 189 -11.67 -22.36 -35.95
C LYS A 189 -12.67 -23.33 -36.55
N LYS A 190 -13.89 -22.86 -36.82
CA LYS A 190 -14.85 -23.60 -37.66
C LYS A 190 -14.19 -23.80 -39.04
N PRO A 191 -14.17 -25.03 -39.58
CA PRO A 191 -13.71 -25.26 -40.94
C PRO A 191 -14.66 -24.54 -41.91
N ARG A 192 -14.08 -23.99 -42.99
CA ARG A 192 -14.80 -23.29 -44.06
C ARG A 192 -15.65 -24.25 -44.87
#